data_AF-A0A945XD38-F1
#
_entry.id   AF-A0A945XD38-F1
#
_cell.length_a   1.000
_cell.length_b   1.000
_cell.length_c   1.000
_cell.angle_alpha   90.00
_cell.angle_beta   90.00
_cell.angle_gamma   90.00
#
_symmetry.space_group_name_H-M   'P 1'
#
loop_
_entity.id
_entity.type
_entity.pdbx_description
1 polymer ?
#
loop_
_entity_poly.entity_id
_entity_poly.type
_entity_poly.pdbx_seq_one_letter_code
_entity_poly.pdbx_strand_id
1 'polypeptide(L)' 'MGLPTGSPPLDMSQYLLLVCPENRDLVGSTFRRLLTSGGKYNQEYEIVRPDGTIRAERTEVERGSGR' A
#
# COMPACT_ATOMS: atom_id res chain seq x y z
N MET A 1 -9.67 5.91 -4.64
CA MET A 1 -9.80 5.00 -5.80
C MET A 1 -8.55 4.13 -5.82
N GLY A 2 -8.65 2.89 -5.34
CA GLY A 2 -7.53 1.95 -5.26
C GLY A 2 -7.14 1.39 -6.64
N LEU A 3 -6.32 0.34 -6.64
CA LEU A 3 -5.88 -0.37 -7.85
C LEU A 3 -7.07 -0.68 -8.77
N PRO A 4 -6.89 -0.58 -10.10
CA PRO A 4 -7.97 -0.90 -11.05
C PRO A 4 -8.49 -2.31 -10.80
N THR A 5 -9.82 -2.42 -10.67
CA THR A 5 -10.54 -3.70 -10.58
C THR A 5 -10.18 -4.55 -11.80
N GLY A 6 -9.45 -5.66 -11.59
CA GLY A 6 -8.95 -6.53 -12.66
C GLY A 6 -7.42 -6.65 -12.72
N SER A 7 -6.67 -5.90 -11.91
CA SER A 7 -5.26 -6.20 -11.67
C SER A 7 -5.12 -7.58 -10.99
N PRO A 8 -4.19 -8.45 -11.44
CA PRO A 8 -3.93 -9.71 -10.74
C PRO A 8 -3.63 -9.39 -9.27
N PRO A 9 -4.00 -10.27 -8.32
CA PRO A 9 -3.71 -10.03 -6.92
C PRO A 9 -2.21 -9.79 -6.76
N LEU A 10 -1.85 -8.53 -6.50
CA LEU A 10 -0.47 -8.16 -6.21
C LEU A 10 -0.20 -8.67 -4.80
N ASP A 11 0.77 -9.57 -4.67
CA ASP A 11 1.34 -9.80 -3.35
C ASP A 11 2.03 -8.51 -2.86
N MET A 12 2.23 -8.42 -1.55
CA MET A 12 2.83 -7.27 -0.89
C MET A 12 4.17 -6.85 -1.53
N SER A 13 4.97 -7.80 -2.01
CA SER A 13 6.27 -7.54 -2.61
C SER A 13 6.12 -6.89 -3.98
N GLN A 14 5.18 -7.37 -4.79
CA GLN A 14 4.86 -6.76 -6.09
C GLN A 14 4.26 -5.37 -5.94
N TYR A 15 3.45 -5.15 -4.90
CA TYR A 15 2.91 -3.82 -4.60
C TYR A 15 4.01 -2.81 -4.24
N LEU A 16 4.98 -3.21 -3.41
CA LEU A 16 6.11 -2.34 -3.04
C LEU A 16 6.99 -1.93 -4.22
N LEU A 17 7.03 -2.70 -5.31
CA LEU A 17 7.75 -2.31 -6.52
C LEU A 17 7.15 -1.05 -7.18
N LEU A 18 5.83 -0.86 -7.06
CA LEU A 18 5.11 0.31 -7.59
C LEU A 18 5.27 1.55 -6.71
N VAL A 19 5.62 1.37 -5.42
CA VAL A 19 5.85 2.48 -4.49
C VAL A 19 7.19 3.14 -4.80
N CYS A 20 7.23 4.48 -4.77
CA CYS A 20 8.47 5.24 -4.89
C CYS A 20 9.54 4.73 -3.91
N PRO A 21 10.82 4.60 -4.31
CA PRO A 21 11.87 4.01 -3.47
C PRO A 21 11.92 4.58 -2.05
N GLU A 22 11.72 5.89 -1.91
CA GLU A 22 11.71 6.62 -0.63
C GLU A 22 10.58 6.19 0.32
N ASN A 23 9.45 5.74 -0.23
CA ASN A 23 8.25 5.37 0.53
C ASN A 23 8.12 3.85 0.74
N ARG A 24 8.98 3.03 0.12
CA ARG A 24 8.89 1.55 0.20
C ARG A 24 9.05 1.06 1.64
N ASP A 25 10.04 1.57 2.36
CA ASP A 25 10.28 1.18 3.75
C ASP A 25 9.13 1.61 4.68
N LEU A 26 8.59 2.81 4.47
CA LEU A 26 7.45 3.33 5.23
C LEU A 26 6.19 2.49 5.00
N VAL A 27 5.86 2.20 3.73
CA VAL A 27 4.70 1.38 3.37
C VAL A 27 4.87 -0.06 3.88
N GLY A 28 6.06 -0.65 3.68
CA GLY A 28 6.36 -2.02 4.11
C GLY A 28 6.30 -2.21 5.63
N SER A 29 6.92 -1.32 6.39
CA SER A 29 6.89 -1.36 7.86
C SER A 29 5.48 -1.14 8.41
N THR A 30 4.69 -0.25 7.78
CA THR A 30 3.33 0.00 8.21
C THR A 30 2.41 -1.19 7.96
N PHE A 31 2.48 -1.80 6.78
CA PHE A 31 1.74 -3.03 6.51
C PHE A 31 2.11 -4.15 7.47
N ARG A 32 3.41 -4.33 7.77
CA ARG A 32 3.86 -5.31 8.78
C ARG A 32 3.25 -5.04 10.15
N ARG A 33 3.20 -3.77 10.58
CA ARG A 33 2.58 -3.35 11.83
C ARG A 33 1.07 -3.61 11.84
N LEU A 34 0.35 -3.28 10.78
CA LEU A 34 -1.08 -3.57 10.63
C LEU A 34 -1.37 -5.07 10.69
N LEU A 35 -0.52 -5.89 10.05
CA LEU A 35 -0.64 -7.35 10.05
C LEU A 35 -0.34 -7.99 11.41
N THR A 36 0.54 -7.38 12.21
CA THR A 36 0.97 -7.96 13.49
C THR A 36 0.16 -7.46 14.67
N SER A 37 -0.15 -6.16 14.71
CA SER A 37 -0.71 -5.47 15.88
C SER A 37 -2.05 -4.81 15.63
N GLY A 38 -2.55 -4.83 14.38
CA GLY A 38 -3.72 -4.06 13.98
C GLY A 38 -3.46 -2.55 14.01
N GLY A 39 -4.53 -1.77 13.92
CA GLY A 39 -4.47 -0.31 13.97
C GLY A 39 -4.99 0.37 12.71
N LYS A 40 -4.83 1.69 12.67
CA LYS A 40 -5.27 2.56 11.58
C LYS A 40 -4.07 3.09 10.83
N TYR A 41 -4.14 3.01 9.51
CA TYR A 41 -3.21 3.63 8.59
C TYR A 41 -4.01 4.47 7.61
N ASN A 42 -3.69 5.75 7.56
CA ASN A 42 -4.20 6.65 6.54
C ASN A 42 -3.00 7.43 6.02
N GLN A 43 -2.52 7.05 4.83
CA GLN A 43 -1.48 7.79 4.14
C GLN A 43 -1.80 7.93 2.66
N GLU A 44 -1.35 9.05 2.12
CA GLU A 44 -1.34 9.35 0.71
C GLU A 44 0.12 9.29 0.24
N TYR A 45 0.40 8.45 -0.75
CA TYR A 45 1.73 8.31 -1.34
C TYR A 45 1.63 8.14 -2.84
N GLU A 46 2.66 8.57 -3.54
CA GLU A 46 2.75 8.41 -4.99
C GLU A 46 3.21 7.00 -5.33
N ILE A 47 2.56 6.41 -6.34
CA ILE A 47 3.01 5.18 -7.00
C ILE A 47 3.37 5.47 -8.44
N VAL A 48 4.35 4.72 -8.96
CA VAL A 48 4.69 4.66 -10.37
C VAL A 48 4.07 3.40 -10.96
N ARG A 49 3.14 3.57 -11.89
CA ARG A 49 2.52 2.45 -12.59
C ARG A 49 3.48 1.85 -13.64
N PRO A 50 3.23 0.61 -14.10
CA PRO A 50 4.05 0.00 -15.15
C PRO A 50 4.12 0.81 -16.45
N ASP A 51 3.11 1.65 -16.73
CA ASP A 51 3.06 2.56 -17.88
C ASP A 51 3.86 3.86 -17.66
N GLY A 52 4.52 4.03 -16.51
CA GLY A 52 5.30 5.21 -16.14
C GLY A 52 4.47 6.35 -15.53
N THR A 53 3.14 6.22 -15.45
CA THR A 53 2.28 7.26 -14.88
C THR A 53 2.44 7.32 -13.35
N ILE A 54 2.65 8.53 -12.83
CA ILE A 54 2.66 8.80 -11.39
C ILE A 54 1.23 9.06 -10.93
N ARG A 55 0.81 8.44 -9.83
CA ARG A 55 -0.50 8.67 -9.23
C ARG A 55 -0.43 8.73 -7.71
N ALA A 56 -1.12 9.70 -7.12
CA ALA A 56 -1.39 9.73 -5.69
C ALA A 56 -2.39 8.61 -5.33
N GLU A 57 -1.92 7.65 -4.53
CA GLU A 57 -2.74 6.63 -3.91
C GLU A 57 -2.98 7.01 -2.46
N ARG A 58 -4.26 7.11 -2.09
CA ARG A 58 -4.65 7.14 -0.68
C ARG A 58 -4.98 5.72 -0.24
N THR A 59 -4.29 5.28 0.80
CA THR A 59 -4.57 4.01 1.45
C THR A 59 -5.11 4.28 2.85
N GLU A 60 -6.38 3.94 3.06
CA GLU A 60 -6.98 3.82 4.39
C GLU A 60 -7.11 2.34 4.73
N VAL A 61 -6.32 1.87 5.67
CA VAL A 61 -6.46 0.54 6.27
C VAL A 61 -6.79 0.71 7.73
N GLU A 62 -7.98 0.30 8.12
CA GLU A 62 -8.33 0.06 9.51
C GLU A 62 -8.44 -1.43 9.71
N ARG A 63 -7.47 -2.03 10.40
CA ARG A 63 -7.62 -3.38 10.90
C ARG A 63 -8.12 -3.30 12.33
N GLY A 64 -9.42 -3.55 12.51
CA GLY A 64 -9.97 -3.80 13.84
C GLY A 64 -9.21 -4.96 14.47
N SER A 65 -8.69 -4.78 15.69
CA SER A 65 -8.15 -5.89 16.47
C SER A 65 -9.24 -6.95 16.57
N GLY A 66 -9.07 -8.03 15.80
CA GLY A 66 -9.92 -9.21 15.93
C GLY A 66 -9.76 -9.71 17.36
N ARG A 67 -10.87 -9.68 18.10
CA ARG A 67 -11.00 -10.31 19.40
C ARG A 67 -11.23 -11.81 19.21
#